data_AF-A0A246TY38-F1
#
_entry.id   AF-A0A246TY38-F1
#
_cell.length_a   1.000
_cell.length_b   1.000
_cell.length_c   1.000
_cell.angle_alpha   90.00
_cell.angle_beta   90.00
_cell.angle_gamma   90.00
#
_symmetry.space_group_name_H-M   'P 1'
#
loop_
_entity.id
_entity.type
_entity.pdbx_description
1 polymer ?
#
loop_
_entity_poly.entity_id
_entity_poly.type
_entity_poly.pdbx_seq_one_letter_code
_entity_poly.pdbx_strand_id
1 'polypeptide(L)' 'MKYSDFTQATRSKTTALPFTSCTDILAAATDLLATVYPFKRSVRLLGVTLSSLTSREPGVDGQDQPKLDFTQ' A
#
# COMPACT_ATOMS: atom_id res chain seq x y z
N MET A 1 5.26 10.02 1.55
CA MET A 1 6.24 11.04 1.11
C MET A 1 6.35 12.13 2.16
N LYS A 2 7.56 12.48 2.61
CA LYS A 2 7.80 13.62 3.50
C LYS A 2 8.56 14.72 2.74
N TYR A 3 8.09 15.94 2.87
CA TYR A 3 8.67 17.12 2.22
C TYR A 3 9.68 17.82 3.13
N SER A 4 10.39 18.80 2.56
CA SER A 4 11.39 19.59 3.28
C SER A 4 10.84 20.42 4.45
N ASP A 5 9.56 20.75 4.44
CA ASP A 5 8.86 21.46 5.51
C ASP A 5 8.26 20.50 6.56
N PHE A 6 8.71 19.24 6.55
CA PHE A 6 8.20 18.15 7.41
C PHE A 6 6.72 17.77 7.18
N THR A 7 6.05 18.36 6.18
CA THR A 7 4.70 17.91 5.80
C THR A 7 4.76 16.53 5.15
N GLN A 8 3.68 15.76 5.33
CA GLN A 8 3.57 14.40 4.79
C GLN A 8 2.40 14.29 3.81
N ALA A 9 2.61 13.57 2.71
CA ALA A 9 1.56 13.16 1.78
C ALA A 9 1.63 11.65 1.56
N THR A 10 0.46 11.00 1.58
CA THR A 10 0.30 9.57 1.33
C THR A 10 -0.55 9.36 0.09
N ARG A 11 -0.16 8.40 -0.74
CA ARG A 11 -0.90 7.92 -1.90
C ARG A 11 -0.93 6.40 -1.82
N SER A 12 -2.10 5.83 -2.02
CA SER A 12 -2.32 4.39 -2.02
C SER A 12 -3.17 4.02 -3.22
N LYS A 13 -2.97 2.80 -3.74
CA LYS A 13 -3.86 2.18 -4.70
C LYS A 13 -4.05 0.72 -4.34
N THR A 14 -5.25 0.22 -4.61
CA THR A 14 -5.60 -1.19 -4.47
C THR A 14 -5.82 -1.75 -5.87
N THR A 15 -5.23 -2.90 -6.14
CA THR A 15 -5.37 -3.61 -7.42
C THR A 15 -6.11 -4.92 -7.17
N ALA A 16 -6.85 -5.40 -8.18
CA ALA A 16 -7.64 -6.63 -8.06
C ALA A 16 -6.77 -7.89 -7.94
N LEU A 17 -5.54 -7.84 -8.47
CA LEU A 17 -4.57 -8.93 -8.41
C LEU A 17 -3.46 -8.60 -7.40
N PRO A 18 -2.95 -9.61 -6.66
CA PRO A 18 -1.82 -9.41 -5.76
C PRO A 18 -0.53 -9.15 -6.54
N PHE A 19 0.35 -8.33 -5.95
CA PHE A 19 1.68 -8.07 -6.49
C PHE A 19 2.55 -9.32 -6.38
N THR A 20 3.15 -9.76 -7.49
CA THR A 20 3.94 -11.01 -7.56
C THR A 20 5.46 -10.79 -7.61
N SER A 21 5.91 -9.54 -7.78
CA SER A 21 7.32 -9.19 -7.91
C SER A 21 7.60 -7.78 -7.41
N CYS A 22 8.84 -7.54 -6.97
CA CYS A 22 9.34 -6.21 -6.64
C CYS A 22 9.19 -5.22 -7.80
N THR A 23 9.31 -5.69 -9.05
CA THR A 23 9.14 -4.84 -10.24
C THR A 23 7.71 -4.31 -10.35
N ASP A 24 6.73 -5.15 -10.04
CA ASP A 24 5.30 -4.77 -10.06
C ASP A 24 4.98 -3.74 -8.98
N ILE A 25 5.57 -3.93 -7.78
CA ILE A 25 5.48 -2.97 -6.67
C ILE A 25 6.13 -1.63 -7.05
N LEU A 26 7.32 -1.65 -7.68
CA LEU A 26 8.02 -0.45 -8.11
C LEU A 26 7.23 0.31 -9.18
N ALA A 27 6.67 -0.40 -10.17
CA ALA A 27 5.82 0.19 -11.19
C ALA A 27 4.58 0.85 -10.55
N ALA A 28 3.95 0.18 -9.59
CA ALA A 28 2.84 0.73 -8.84
C ALA A 28 3.21 1.98 -8.01
N ALA A 29 4.35 1.96 -7.33
CA ALA A 29 4.84 3.10 -6.57
C ALA A 29 5.18 4.30 -7.49
N THR A 30 5.73 4.03 -8.67
CA THR A 30 6.07 5.05 -9.67
C THR A 30 4.82 5.72 -10.21
N ASP A 31 3.79 4.94 -10.52
CA ASP A 31 2.47 5.45 -10.95
C ASP A 31 1.83 6.32 -9.86
N LEU A 32 1.84 5.87 -8.60
CA LEU A 32 1.38 6.69 -7.46
C LEU A 32 2.15 8.00 -7.33
N LEU A 33 3.46 7.96 -7.56
CA LEU A 33 4.32 9.14 -7.51
C LEU A 33 4.03 10.10 -8.67
N ALA A 34 3.70 9.59 -9.87
CA ALA A 34 3.34 10.41 -11.01
C ALA A 34 2.07 11.24 -10.74
N THR A 35 1.10 10.73 -9.96
CA THR A 35 -0.13 11.46 -9.63
C THR A 35 0.08 12.73 -8.80
N VAL A 36 1.24 12.89 -8.16
CA VAL A 36 1.57 14.07 -7.34
C VAL A 36 2.57 15.01 -8.03
N TYR A 37 2.97 14.68 -9.26
CA TYR A 37 3.80 15.55 -10.09
C TYR A 37 2.95 16.68 -10.70
N PRO A 38 3.47 17.91 -10.81
CA PRO A 38 4.76 18.39 -10.29
C PRO A 38 4.78 18.56 -8.77
N PHE A 39 5.88 18.18 -8.13
CA PHE A 39 6.03 18.30 -6.68
C PHE A 39 6.05 19.78 -6.28
N LYS A 40 5.13 20.17 -5.39
CA LYS A 40 5.08 21.55 -4.86
C LYS A 40 6.30 21.91 -4.01
N ARG A 41 7.03 20.92 -3.48
CA ARG A 41 8.15 21.05 -2.54
C ARG A 41 9.15 19.92 -2.73
N SER A 42 10.41 20.13 -2.33
CA SER A 42 11.45 19.10 -2.35
C SER A 42 11.08 17.93 -1.43
N VAL A 43 11.17 16.70 -1.96
CA VAL A 43 10.94 15.46 -1.23
C VAL A 43 12.22 15.08 -0.47
N ARG A 44 12.12 14.82 0.83
CA ARG A 44 13.25 14.39 1.69
C ARG A 44 13.16 12.94 2.14
N LEU A 45 11.97 12.32 2.06
CA LEU A 45 11.77 10.92 2.38
C LEU A 45 10.67 10.33 1.50
N LEU A 46 11.00 9.23 0.82
CA LEU A 46 10.04 8.40 0.11
C LEU A 46 10.02 7.03 0.79
N GLY A 47 8.81 6.52 1.06
CA GLY A 47 8.59 5.21 1.62
C GLY A 47 7.39 4.58 0.92
N VAL A 48 7.46 3.27 0.71
CA VAL A 48 6.38 2.45 0.14
C VAL A 48 5.95 1.48 1.22
N THR A 49 4.64 1.42 1.47
CA THR A 49 4.04 0.49 2.42
C THR A 49 3.10 -0.42 1.65
N LEU A 50 3.19 -1.72 1.92
CA LEU A 50 2.25 -2.71 1.40
C LEU A 50 1.23 -3.06 2.48
N SER A 51 -0.01 -3.26 2.06
CA SER A 51 -1.12 -3.66 2.90
C SER A 51 -1.90 -4.77 2.20
N SER A 52 -2.79 -5.46 2.92
CA SER A 52 -3.59 -6.56 2.37
C SER A 52 -2.74 -7.70 1.79
N LEU A 53 -1.66 -8.07 2.49
CA LEU A 53 -0.82 -9.20 2.12
C LEU A 53 -1.61 -10.49 2.30
N THR A 54 -1.63 -11.34 1.28
CA THR A 54 -2.27 -12.66 1.35
C THR A 54 -1.22 -13.73 1.65
N SER A 55 -1.47 -14.54 2.67
CA SER A 55 -0.70 -15.77 2.88
C SER A 55 -1.24 -16.84 1.94
N ARG A 56 -0.35 -17.44 1.15
CA ARG A 56 -0.68 -18.68 0.45
C ARG A 56 -0.63 -19.81 1.48
N GLU A 57 -1.68 -19.95 2.27
CA GLU A 57 -1.91 -21.13 3.09
C GLU A 57 -2.05 -22.32 2.12
N PRO A 58 -1.18 -23.33 2.17
CA PRO A 58 -1.38 -24.54 1.36
C PRO A 58 -2.57 -25.32 1.95
N GLY A 59 -3.77 -25.01 1.45
CA GLY A 59 -4.97 -25.82 1.63
C GLY A 59 -5.60 -25.77 3.03
N VAL A 60 -6.34 -24.71 3.33
CA VAL A 60 -7.55 -24.83 4.16
C VAL A 60 -8.66 -24.06 3.46
N ASP A 61 -9.50 -24.81 2.75
CA ASP A 61 -10.81 -24.37 2.33
C ASP A 61 -11.65 -24.04 3.58
N GLY A 62 -12.07 -22.78 3.70
CA GLY A 62 -13.09 -22.29 4.62
C GLY A 62 -12.81 -22.46 6.12
N GLN A 63 -12.32 -21.42 6.80
CA GLN A 63 -12.69 -21.15 8.21
C GLN A 63 -12.70 -19.64 8.46
N ASP A 64 -13.92 -19.14 8.67
CA ASP A 64 -14.34 -18.10 9.60
C ASP A 64 -13.33 -17.00 9.97
N GLN A 65 -13.53 -15.81 9.40
CA GLN A 65 -12.95 -14.58 9.94
C GLN A 65 -13.61 -14.34 11.30
N PRO A 66 -12.88 -14.37 12.45
CA PRO A 66 -13.51 -14.20 13.75
C PRO A 66 -14.03 -12.77 13.87
N LYS A 67 -15.31 -12.58 13.55
CA LYS A 67 -16.03 -11.35 13.81
C LYS A 67 -16.28 -11.30 15.31
N LEU A 68 -15.42 -10.60 16.03
CA LEU A 68 -15.64 -10.31 17.44
C LEU A 68 -16.87 -9.42 17.55
N ASP A 69 -17.99 -10.03 17.93
CA ASP A 69 -19.24 -9.32 18.21
C ASP A 69 -19.13 -8.68 19.60
N PHE A 70 -19.01 -7.35 19.63
CA PHE A 70 -18.95 -6.55 20.86
C PHE A 70 -20.34 -6.01 21.22
N THR A 71 -21.37 -6.86 21.21
CA THR A 71 -22.71 -6.46 21.66
C THR A 71 -23.00 -7.10 23.02
N GLN A 72 -22.84 -6.32 24.09
CA GLN A 72 -23.54 -6.52 25.37
C GLN A 72 -24.00 -5.17 25.91
#